data_AF-A0A832FML1-F1
#
_entry.id   AF-A0A832FML1-F1
#
_cell.length_a   1.000
_cell.length_b   1.000
_cell.length_c   1.000
_cell.angle_alpha   90.00
_cell.angle_beta   90.00
_cell.angle_gamma   90.00
#
_symmetry.space_group_name_H-M   'P 1'
#
loop_
_entity.id
_entity.type
_entity.pdbx_description
1 polymer ?
#
loop_
_entity_poly.entity_id
_entity_poly.type
_entity_poly.pdbx_seq_one_letter_code
_entity_poly.pdbx_strand_id
1 'polypeptide(L)'
;MKYLPIFKLLSAYPFLRVSVHVFKDLNISEELGRYRDAIEIGKNLVMTALKGLHSKKEPLKSFFCVGCELSCYSCKSVGNFEDCNLCMKCFENCRFSCGIVTDEDIKRSAKLSVLSYVSAKMLASNLEDWVRMRFAVREANSYARALEEERDEVLKLIALDLGIRLKGWDTHVSSYVRASSRIRSDEWRLLNRKLSRGFVKTTRGEVLRILEEFLRERIFEKVGFYNELLEPYLRELRSVAVRERKVDLELGEVDLNCLPPCMLEILTEL
;
A
#
# COMPACT_ATOMS: atom_id res chain seq x y z
N MET A 1 -20.68 -17.15 0.82
CA MET A 1 -19.29 -17.66 0.79
C MET A 1 -18.49 -17.16 1.99
N LYS A 2 -17.67 -18.02 2.63
CA LYS A 2 -16.79 -17.61 3.74
C LYS A 2 -15.89 -16.45 3.31
N TYR A 3 -15.76 -15.41 4.14
CA TYR A 3 -14.88 -14.26 3.90
C TYR A 3 -15.22 -13.36 2.70
N LEU A 4 -16.44 -13.43 2.14
CA LEU A 4 -16.82 -12.62 0.97
C LEU A 4 -16.45 -11.12 1.07
N PRO A 5 -16.71 -10.41 2.20
CA PRO A 5 -16.32 -9.01 2.33
C PRO A 5 -14.80 -8.79 2.28
N ILE A 6 -14.03 -9.76 2.81
CA ILE A 6 -12.57 -9.70 2.81
C ILE A 6 -12.02 -9.93 1.40
N PHE A 7 -12.62 -10.79 0.59
CA PHE A 7 -12.18 -10.94 -0.80
C PHE A 7 -12.34 -9.65 -1.59
N LYS A 8 -13.48 -8.96 -1.46
CA LYS A 8 -13.65 -7.63 -2.09
C LYS A 8 -12.62 -6.62 -1.57
N LEU A 9 -12.39 -6.59 -0.26
CA LEU A 9 -11.36 -5.75 0.36
C LEU A 9 -9.98 -6.03 -0.23
N LEU A 10 -9.60 -7.29 -0.42
CA LEU A 10 -8.31 -7.70 -0.98
C LEU A 10 -8.19 -7.45 -2.49
N SER A 11 -9.30 -7.44 -3.24
CA SER A 11 -9.30 -7.00 -4.64
C SER A 11 -8.90 -5.52 -4.75
N ALA A 12 -9.36 -4.65 -3.84
CA ALA A 12 -9.01 -3.23 -3.84
C ALA A 12 -7.67 -2.95 -3.15
N TYR A 13 -7.42 -3.60 -2.00
CA TYR A 13 -6.28 -3.37 -1.12
C TYR A 13 -5.50 -4.68 -0.88
N PRO A 14 -4.74 -5.15 -1.88
CA PRO A 14 -4.04 -6.44 -1.83
C PRO A 14 -2.88 -6.49 -0.83
N PHE A 15 -2.42 -5.34 -0.31
CA PHE A 15 -1.31 -5.25 0.62
C PHE A 15 -1.63 -5.74 2.04
N LEU A 16 -2.90 -6.00 2.37
CA LEU A 16 -3.34 -6.32 3.73
C LEU A 16 -2.86 -7.69 4.21
N ARG A 17 -2.45 -7.80 5.49
CA ARG A 17 -2.03 -9.07 6.14
C ARG A 17 -3.18 -10.05 6.31
N VAL A 18 -4.43 -9.58 6.31
CA VAL A 18 -5.61 -10.46 6.32
C VAL A 18 -5.61 -11.46 5.15
N SER A 19 -4.92 -11.17 4.05
CA SER A 19 -4.70 -12.11 2.94
C SER A 19 -4.12 -13.45 3.39
N VAL A 20 -3.18 -13.45 4.34
CA VAL A 20 -2.57 -14.65 4.90
C VAL A 20 -3.58 -15.51 5.65
N HIS A 21 -4.59 -14.90 6.28
CA HIS A 21 -5.63 -15.61 7.01
C HIS A 21 -6.64 -16.29 6.08
N VAL A 22 -6.92 -15.67 4.93
CA VAL A 22 -7.91 -16.17 3.97
C VAL A 22 -7.30 -17.11 2.94
N PHE A 23 -6.02 -16.94 2.64
CA PHE A 23 -5.24 -17.75 1.71
C PHE A 23 -4.11 -18.52 2.41
N LYS A 24 -4.41 -19.20 3.53
CA LYS A 24 -3.41 -19.89 4.37
C LYS A 24 -2.55 -20.91 3.62
N ASP A 25 -3.13 -21.60 2.64
CA ASP A 25 -2.48 -22.69 1.91
C ASP A 25 -1.84 -22.24 0.58
N LEU A 26 -1.62 -20.94 0.41
CA LEU A 26 -1.18 -20.37 -0.87
C LEU A 26 0.35 -20.45 -1.00
N ASN A 27 0.83 -21.37 -1.84
CA ASN A 27 2.23 -21.42 -2.26
C ASN A 27 2.47 -20.37 -3.36
N ILE A 28 3.19 -19.30 -3.02
CA ILE A 28 3.41 -18.18 -3.95
C ILE A 28 4.12 -18.64 -5.24
N SER A 29 5.13 -19.50 -5.16
CA SER A 29 5.86 -19.97 -6.35
C SER A 29 4.96 -20.72 -7.33
N GLU A 30 4.16 -21.65 -6.80
CA GLU A 30 3.26 -22.47 -7.62
C GLU A 30 2.15 -21.63 -8.23
N GLU A 31 1.58 -20.70 -7.44
CA GLU A 31 0.48 -19.85 -7.87
C GLU A 31 0.92 -18.79 -8.89
N LEU A 32 2.13 -18.25 -8.78
CA LEU A 32 2.69 -17.38 -9.83
C LEU A 32 2.87 -18.13 -11.16
N GLY A 33 3.15 -19.43 -11.12
CA GLY A 33 3.19 -20.27 -12.32
C GLY A 33 1.82 -20.42 -13.00
N ARG A 34 0.75 -20.49 -12.20
CA ARG A 34 -0.65 -20.60 -12.65
C ARG A 34 -1.23 -19.27 -13.13
N TYR A 35 -0.86 -18.17 -12.48
CA TYR A 35 -1.35 -16.82 -12.76
C TYR A 35 -0.25 -15.95 -13.37
N ARG A 36 0.14 -16.25 -14.63
CA ARG A 36 1.15 -15.47 -15.35
C ARG A 36 0.71 -14.02 -15.60
N ASP A 37 -0.59 -13.82 -15.76
CA ASP A 37 -1.23 -12.50 -15.82
C ASP A 37 -0.90 -11.65 -14.58
N ALA A 38 -0.79 -12.26 -13.39
CA ALA A 38 -0.40 -11.54 -12.18
C ALA A 38 1.03 -10.95 -12.26
N ILE A 39 1.96 -11.64 -12.92
CA ILE A 39 3.33 -11.14 -13.10
C ILE A 39 3.33 -9.97 -14.08
N GLU A 40 2.57 -10.07 -15.16
CA GLU A 40 2.43 -8.99 -16.15
C GLU A 40 1.80 -7.74 -15.52
N ILE A 41 0.74 -7.90 -14.73
CA ILE A 41 0.12 -6.80 -13.99
C ILE A 41 1.13 -6.19 -13.02
N GLY A 42 1.85 -7.01 -12.27
CA GLY A 42 2.86 -6.55 -11.32
C GLY A 42 3.99 -5.76 -12.00
N LYS A 43 4.49 -6.24 -13.14
CA LYS A 43 5.46 -5.54 -13.99
C LYS A 43 4.92 -4.17 -14.41
N ASN A 44 3.67 -4.12 -14.90
CA ASN A 44 3.05 -2.89 -15.36
C ASN A 44 2.88 -1.86 -14.24
N LEU A 45 2.63 -2.30 -12.99
CA LEU A 45 2.61 -1.40 -11.83
C LEU A 45 3.99 -0.75 -11.61
N VAL A 46 5.06 -1.54 -11.60
CA VAL A 46 6.43 -1.03 -11.43
C VAL A 46 6.82 -0.12 -12.60
N MET A 47 6.48 -0.52 -13.83
CA MET A 47 6.73 0.23 -15.05
C MET A 47 6.02 1.59 -15.04
N THR A 48 4.77 1.64 -14.61
CA THR A 48 3.97 2.87 -14.50
C THR A 48 4.61 3.83 -13.50
N ALA A 49 5.04 3.31 -12.34
CA ALA A 49 5.72 4.11 -11.33
C ALA A 49 7.08 4.64 -11.82
N LEU A 50 7.84 3.86 -12.59
CA LEU A 50 9.12 4.27 -13.18
C LEU A 50 8.96 5.49 -14.08
N LYS A 51 7.95 5.47 -14.95
CA LYS A 51 7.57 6.55 -15.88
C LYS A 51 6.95 7.78 -15.20
N GLY A 52 6.92 7.82 -13.87
CA GLY A 52 6.34 8.93 -13.10
C GLY A 52 4.82 9.01 -13.13
N LEU A 53 4.14 8.01 -13.69
CA LEU A 53 2.68 7.94 -13.75
C LEU A 53 2.10 7.36 -12.45
N HIS A 54 0.81 7.63 -12.21
CA HIS A 54 0.07 7.06 -11.09
C HIS A 54 -0.86 5.94 -11.58
N SER A 55 -0.89 4.83 -10.84
CA SER A 55 -1.93 3.81 -11.02
C SER A 55 -3.22 4.34 -10.40
N LYS A 56 -4.31 4.44 -11.17
CA LYS A 56 -5.61 4.80 -10.60
C LYS A 56 -6.14 3.58 -9.84
N LYS A 57 -6.40 3.73 -8.54
CA LYS A 57 -7.04 2.71 -7.70
C LYS A 57 -8.48 3.13 -7.49
N GLU A 58 -9.42 2.20 -7.70
CA GLU A 58 -10.83 2.46 -7.39
C GLU A 58 -11.10 2.10 -5.93
N PRO A 59 -11.80 2.96 -5.17
CA PRO A 59 -12.28 2.59 -3.85
C PRO A 59 -13.29 1.43 -3.95
N LEU A 60 -13.52 0.78 -2.83
CA LEU A 60 -14.57 -0.22 -2.67
C LEU A 60 -15.93 0.43 -2.92
N LYS A 61 -16.58 -0.01 -4.00
CA LYS A 61 -17.97 0.38 -4.33
C LYS A 61 -18.95 0.06 -3.20
N SER A 62 -18.69 -0.98 -2.41
CA SER A 62 -19.46 -1.31 -1.20
C SER A 62 -18.76 -2.36 -0.35
N PHE A 63 -18.69 -2.13 0.97
CA PHE A 63 -18.29 -3.14 1.95
C PHE A 63 -19.52 -3.58 2.76
N PHE A 64 -20.14 -4.67 2.30
CA PHE A 64 -21.51 -5.04 2.69
C PHE A 64 -21.71 -5.32 4.18
N CYS A 65 -20.65 -5.65 4.93
CA CYS A 65 -20.82 -6.14 6.28
C CYS A 65 -21.47 -5.14 7.25
N VAL A 66 -21.25 -3.84 7.05
CA VAL A 66 -21.77 -2.77 7.94
C VAL A 66 -23.28 -2.51 7.70
N GLY A 67 -23.79 -2.81 6.51
CA GLY A 67 -25.21 -2.67 6.15
C GLY A 67 -25.92 -4.01 5.92
N CYS A 68 -25.32 -5.12 6.36
CA CYS A 68 -25.85 -6.45 6.10
C CYS A 68 -26.90 -6.83 7.15
N GLU A 69 -28.13 -7.05 6.72
CA GLU A 69 -29.22 -7.52 7.58
C GLU A 69 -29.06 -8.98 8.02
N LEU A 70 -28.17 -9.75 7.39
CA LEU A 70 -27.97 -11.18 7.63
C LEU A 70 -27.32 -11.50 9.00
N SER A 71 -26.97 -10.48 9.80
CA SER A 71 -26.43 -10.61 11.17
C SER A 71 -25.33 -11.68 11.29
N CYS A 72 -24.47 -11.77 10.28
CA CYS A 72 -23.50 -12.86 10.11
C CYS A 72 -22.17 -12.67 10.87
N TYR A 73 -22.12 -11.68 11.77
CA TYR A 73 -20.93 -11.30 12.54
C TYR A 73 -21.10 -11.64 14.04
N SER A 74 -20.02 -12.08 14.67
CA SER A 74 -19.98 -12.43 16.10
C SER A 74 -19.00 -11.56 16.91
N CYS A 75 -18.77 -10.32 16.47
CA CYS A 75 -17.89 -9.37 17.16
C CYS A 75 -18.69 -8.30 17.90
N LYS A 76 -18.32 -8.04 19.15
CA LYS A 76 -18.98 -7.04 20.00
C LYS A 76 -18.70 -5.58 19.56
N SER A 77 -17.70 -5.35 18.71
CA SER A 77 -17.21 -4.01 18.33
C SER A 77 -17.05 -3.84 16.82
N VAL A 78 -18.07 -4.23 16.05
CA VAL A 78 -18.08 -4.01 14.59
C VAL A 78 -18.03 -2.51 14.27
N GLY A 79 -17.14 -2.10 13.36
CA GLY A 79 -17.04 -0.74 12.85
C GLY A 79 -16.00 0.15 13.55
N ASN A 80 -15.76 -0.05 14.84
CA ASN A 80 -14.72 0.70 15.57
C ASN A 80 -13.36 -0.01 15.59
N PHE A 81 -13.34 -1.34 15.53
CA PHE A 81 -12.11 -2.16 15.51
C PHE A 81 -11.10 -1.86 16.64
N GLU A 82 -11.53 -1.13 17.68
CA GLU A 82 -10.78 -0.91 18.90
C GLU A 82 -10.55 -2.28 19.56
N ASP A 83 -9.30 -2.58 19.88
CA ASP A 83 -8.83 -3.86 20.46
C ASP A 83 -9.10 -5.12 19.60
N CYS A 84 -9.37 -4.95 18.30
CA CYS A 84 -9.52 -6.08 17.38
C CYS A 84 -8.16 -6.74 17.07
N ASN A 85 -8.11 -8.07 17.15
CA ASN A 85 -6.91 -8.87 16.86
C ASN A 85 -6.82 -9.38 15.42
N LEU A 86 -7.70 -8.89 14.52
CA LEU A 86 -7.77 -9.28 13.12
C LEU A 86 -7.95 -10.80 12.89
N CYS A 87 -8.62 -11.53 13.79
CA CYS A 87 -8.85 -12.98 13.63
C CYS A 87 -9.77 -13.37 12.46
N MET A 88 -10.45 -12.40 11.84
CA MET A 88 -11.38 -12.58 10.70
C MET A 88 -12.61 -13.47 10.94
N LYS A 89 -12.82 -14.02 12.15
CA LYS A 89 -13.98 -14.86 12.51
C LYS A 89 -15.33 -14.18 12.22
N CYS A 90 -15.38 -12.85 12.29
CA CYS A 90 -16.56 -12.05 11.97
C CYS A 90 -17.06 -12.25 10.53
N PHE A 91 -16.17 -12.67 9.62
CA PHE A 91 -16.46 -12.82 8.20
C PHE A 91 -16.52 -14.29 7.74
N GLU A 92 -16.17 -15.24 8.62
CA GLU A 92 -16.13 -16.68 8.31
C GLU A 92 -17.47 -17.22 7.84
N ASN A 93 -18.57 -16.74 8.42
CA ASN A 93 -19.91 -17.27 8.17
C ASN A 93 -20.74 -16.37 7.24
N CYS A 94 -20.09 -15.59 6.38
CA CYS A 94 -20.81 -14.75 5.43
C CYS A 94 -21.64 -15.61 4.45
N ARG A 95 -22.97 -15.44 4.50
CA ARG A 95 -23.94 -16.11 3.63
C ARG A 95 -24.46 -15.22 2.50
N PHE A 96 -23.95 -14.00 2.39
CA PHE A 96 -24.32 -13.08 1.32
C PHE A 96 -23.92 -13.67 -0.04
N SER A 97 -24.79 -13.51 -1.04
CA SER A 97 -24.54 -13.82 -2.44
C SER A 97 -24.67 -12.54 -3.26
N CYS A 98 -23.69 -12.27 -4.11
CA CYS A 98 -23.74 -11.11 -5.00
C CYS A 98 -24.44 -11.55 -6.30
N GLY A 99 -25.70 -11.18 -6.52
CA GLY A 99 -26.51 -11.68 -7.67
C GLY A 99 -25.98 -11.38 -9.08
N ILE A 100 -24.88 -10.63 -9.23
CA ILE A 100 -24.31 -10.20 -10.52
C ILE A 100 -22.99 -10.93 -10.84
N VAL A 101 -22.27 -11.43 -9.83
CA VAL A 101 -20.91 -11.98 -9.98
C VAL A 101 -20.81 -13.23 -9.12
N THR A 102 -20.26 -14.33 -9.67
CA THR A 102 -20.14 -15.56 -8.89
C THR A 102 -19.18 -15.38 -7.72
N ASP A 103 -19.45 -16.07 -6.61
CA ASP A 103 -18.58 -16.06 -5.43
C ASP A 103 -17.13 -16.48 -5.79
N GLU A 104 -16.97 -17.35 -6.80
CA GLU A 104 -15.68 -17.81 -7.29
C GLU A 104 -14.90 -16.71 -8.04
N ASP A 105 -15.58 -15.89 -8.85
CA ASP A 105 -14.96 -14.77 -9.56
C ASP A 105 -14.40 -13.72 -8.59
N ILE A 106 -15.12 -13.44 -7.50
CA ILE A 106 -14.66 -12.52 -6.46
C ILE A 106 -13.40 -13.08 -5.78
N LYS A 107 -13.39 -14.40 -5.48
CA LYS A 107 -12.19 -15.07 -4.93
C LYS A 107 -11.01 -14.97 -5.88
N ARG A 108 -11.24 -15.26 -7.17
CA ARG A 108 -10.21 -15.25 -8.22
C ARG A 108 -9.65 -13.86 -8.41
N SER A 109 -10.51 -12.84 -8.47
CA SER A 109 -10.11 -11.43 -8.52
C SER A 109 -9.25 -11.02 -7.34
N ALA A 110 -9.65 -11.40 -6.12
CA ALA A 110 -8.88 -11.13 -4.91
C ALA A 110 -7.50 -11.81 -4.95
N LYS A 111 -7.45 -13.09 -5.36
CA LYS A 111 -6.21 -13.85 -5.50
C LYS A 111 -5.29 -13.24 -6.55
N LEU A 112 -5.83 -12.88 -7.72
CA LEU A 112 -5.09 -12.20 -8.78
C LEU A 112 -4.51 -10.87 -8.28
N SER A 113 -5.29 -10.09 -7.54
CA SER A 113 -4.84 -8.79 -7.00
C SER A 113 -3.71 -8.95 -5.99
N VAL A 114 -3.83 -9.92 -5.07
CA VAL A 114 -2.78 -10.25 -4.09
C VAL A 114 -1.51 -10.74 -4.79
N LEU A 115 -1.63 -11.68 -5.73
CA LEU A 115 -0.48 -12.18 -6.49
C LEU A 115 0.19 -11.08 -7.32
N SER A 116 -0.58 -10.18 -7.91
CA SER A 116 -0.06 -9.04 -8.69
C SER A 116 0.71 -8.04 -7.82
N TYR A 117 0.20 -7.79 -6.61
CA TYR A 117 0.91 -6.96 -5.64
C TYR A 117 2.21 -7.61 -5.17
N VAL A 118 2.17 -8.91 -4.86
CA VAL A 118 3.33 -9.67 -4.41
C VAL A 118 4.39 -9.75 -5.52
N SER A 119 4.00 -10.02 -6.77
CA SER A 119 4.90 -10.03 -7.92
C SER A 119 5.53 -8.65 -8.15
N ALA A 120 4.76 -7.56 -8.09
CA ALA A 120 5.29 -6.20 -8.17
C ALA A 120 6.34 -5.91 -7.09
N LYS A 121 6.06 -6.31 -5.84
CA LYS A 121 6.98 -6.11 -4.72
C LYS A 121 8.25 -6.95 -4.86
N MET A 122 8.14 -8.18 -5.37
CA MET A 122 9.30 -9.03 -5.70
C MET A 122 10.15 -8.41 -6.81
N LEU A 123 9.52 -7.93 -7.89
CA LEU A 123 10.21 -7.25 -8.99
C LEU A 123 10.94 -6.01 -8.46
N ALA A 124 10.25 -5.11 -7.76
CA ALA A 124 10.84 -3.90 -7.19
C ALA A 124 11.96 -4.19 -6.17
N SER A 125 11.88 -5.29 -5.42
CA SER A 125 12.93 -5.68 -4.45
C SER A 125 14.23 -6.12 -5.11
N ASN A 126 14.16 -6.63 -6.35
CA ASN A 126 15.31 -7.07 -7.16
C ASN A 126 15.84 -5.98 -8.12
N LEU A 127 15.36 -4.75 -7.97
CA LEU A 127 15.80 -3.56 -8.70
C LEU A 127 16.56 -2.59 -7.76
N GLU A 128 17.10 -1.52 -8.33
CA GLU A 128 17.82 -0.48 -7.60
C GLU A 128 16.93 0.24 -6.57
N ASP A 129 17.55 0.73 -5.49
CA ASP A 129 16.86 1.33 -4.35
C ASP A 129 15.99 2.54 -4.72
N TRP A 130 16.42 3.35 -5.71
CA TRP A 130 15.64 4.49 -6.17
C TRP A 130 14.36 4.06 -6.92
N VAL A 131 14.39 2.94 -7.66
CA VAL A 131 13.21 2.38 -8.34
C VAL A 131 12.20 1.92 -7.31
N ARG A 132 12.67 1.18 -6.31
CA ARG A 132 11.85 0.70 -5.20
C ARG A 132 11.25 1.84 -4.37
N MET A 133 12.04 2.89 -4.12
CA MET A 133 11.55 4.10 -3.46
C MET A 133 10.47 4.79 -4.30
N ARG A 134 10.70 4.98 -5.60
CA ARG A 134 9.73 5.59 -6.53
C ARG A 134 8.44 4.78 -6.59
N PHE A 135 8.54 3.46 -6.73
CA PHE A 135 7.40 2.54 -6.68
C PHE A 135 6.62 2.66 -5.37
N ALA A 136 7.31 2.60 -4.23
CA ALA A 136 6.68 2.68 -2.91
C ALA A 136 5.94 4.02 -2.69
N VAL A 137 6.54 5.14 -3.09
CA VAL A 137 5.90 6.47 -2.99
C VAL A 137 4.66 6.54 -3.89
N ARG A 138 4.79 6.15 -5.16
CA ARG A 138 3.68 6.24 -6.13
C ARG A 138 2.52 5.36 -5.73
N GLU A 139 2.80 4.11 -5.37
CA GLU A 139 1.77 3.14 -5.04
C GLU A 139 1.09 3.46 -3.70
N ALA A 140 1.84 3.90 -2.68
CA ALA A 140 1.26 4.38 -1.42
C ALA A 140 0.35 5.59 -1.64
N ASN A 141 0.76 6.55 -2.46
CA ASN A 141 -0.05 7.72 -2.80
C ASN A 141 -1.32 7.34 -3.56
N SER A 142 -1.21 6.43 -4.53
CA SER A 142 -2.36 5.90 -5.28
C SER A 142 -3.38 5.22 -4.38
N TYR A 143 -2.94 4.43 -3.39
CA TYR A 143 -3.84 3.84 -2.41
C TYR A 143 -4.42 4.88 -1.45
N ALA A 144 -3.62 5.85 -0.98
CA ALA A 144 -4.10 6.92 -0.12
C ALA A 144 -5.24 7.72 -0.77
N ARG A 145 -5.12 8.03 -2.06
CA ARG A 145 -6.18 8.70 -2.84
C ARG A 145 -7.46 7.86 -2.92
N ALA A 146 -7.37 6.55 -3.11
CA ALA A 146 -8.56 5.70 -3.07
C ALA A 146 -9.20 5.69 -1.67
N LEU A 147 -8.36 5.66 -0.62
CA LEU A 147 -8.82 5.68 0.77
C LEU A 147 -9.51 7.00 1.17
N GLU A 148 -9.26 8.10 0.47
CA GLU A 148 -9.95 9.38 0.72
C GLU A 148 -11.46 9.25 0.54
N GLU A 149 -11.91 8.46 -0.43
CA GLU A 149 -13.32 8.23 -0.78
C GLU A 149 -13.95 7.04 -0.02
N GLU A 150 -13.16 6.34 0.81
CA GLU A 150 -13.62 5.17 1.55
C GLU A 150 -14.41 5.51 2.81
N ARG A 151 -15.22 4.55 3.24
CA ARG A 151 -15.95 4.66 4.51
C ARG A 151 -15.03 4.47 5.71
N ASP A 152 -15.35 5.14 6.81
CA ASP A 152 -14.51 5.19 8.01
C ASP A 152 -14.15 3.82 8.57
N GLU A 153 -15.04 2.84 8.48
CA GLU A 153 -14.79 1.48 8.96
C GLU A 153 -13.72 0.76 8.13
N VAL A 154 -13.68 1.03 6.81
CA VAL A 154 -12.64 0.50 5.91
C VAL A 154 -11.30 1.11 6.26
N LEU A 155 -11.23 2.44 6.45
CA LEU A 155 -9.99 3.12 6.87
C LEU A 155 -9.49 2.57 8.20
N LYS A 156 -10.37 2.42 9.21
CA LYS A 156 -10.00 1.88 10.53
C LYS A 156 -9.51 0.43 10.45
N LEU A 157 -10.15 -0.41 9.63
CA LEU A 157 -9.72 -1.79 9.41
C LEU A 157 -8.33 -1.84 8.76
N ILE A 158 -8.08 -1.00 7.76
CA ILE A 158 -6.79 -0.92 7.07
C ILE A 158 -5.70 -0.35 8.00
N ALA A 159 -6.03 0.67 8.79
CA ALA A 159 -5.15 1.21 9.81
C ALA A 159 -4.73 0.12 10.81
N LEU A 160 -5.69 -0.65 11.32
CA LEU A 160 -5.42 -1.75 12.22
C LEU A 160 -4.51 -2.82 11.59
N ASP A 161 -4.76 -3.22 10.33
CA ASP A 161 -3.91 -4.19 9.60
C ASP A 161 -2.46 -3.71 9.40
N LEU A 162 -2.28 -2.40 9.21
CA LEU A 162 -0.96 -1.77 9.12
C LEU A 162 -0.30 -1.57 10.50
N GLY A 163 -0.99 -1.90 11.59
CA GLY A 163 -0.49 -1.75 12.96
C GLY A 163 -0.62 -0.33 13.51
N ILE A 164 -1.49 0.50 12.93
CA ILE A 164 -1.86 1.82 13.43
C ILE A 164 -2.98 1.64 14.44
N ARG A 165 -2.71 2.03 15.69
CA ARG A 165 -3.68 1.96 16.78
C ARG A 165 -4.48 3.25 16.83
N LEU A 166 -5.79 3.15 16.63
CA LEU A 166 -6.72 4.27 16.65
C LEU A 166 -7.70 4.11 17.82
N LYS A 167 -8.14 5.25 18.36
CA LYS A 167 -9.31 5.37 19.23
C LYS A 167 -10.21 6.46 18.68
N GLY A 168 -11.34 6.09 18.08
CA GLY A 168 -12.03 6.97 17.14
C GLY A 168 -11.10 7.40 16.00
N TRP A 169 -10.75 8.68 15.94
CA TRP A 169 -9.74 9.22 15.01
C TRP A 169 -8.42 9.58 15.68
N ASP A 170 -8.32 9.48 17.00
CA ASP A 170 -7.08 9.78 17.71
C ASP A 170 -6.07 8.64 17.51
N THR A 171 -4.84 9.00 17.18
CA THR A 171 -3.79 8.03 16.85
C THR A 171 -2.93 7.78 18.09
N HIS A 172 -2.67 6.51 18.43
CA HIS A 172 -1.77 6.19 19.53
C HIS A 172 -0.38 6.81 19.29
N VAL A 173 0.23 7.38 20.33
CA VAL A 173 1.48 8.15 20.23
C VAL A 173 2.60 7.40 19.51
N SER A 174 2.73 6.08 19.72
CA SER A 174 3.72 5.26 19.03
C SER A 174 3.53 5.22 17.51
N SER A 175 2.28 5.13 17.05
CA SER A 175 1.96 5.09 15.62
C SER A 175 2.12 6.47 15.01
N TYR A 176 1.71 7.52 15.74
CA TYR A 176 1.88 8.91 15.32
C TYR A 176 3.36 9.27 15.12
N VAL A 177 4.21 9.05 16.12
CA VAL A 177 5.64 9.39 16.06
C VAL A 177 6.37 8.63 14.94
N ARG A 178 6.01 7.36 14.73
CA ARG A 178 6.58 6.56 13.63
C ARG A 178 6.31 7.20 12.27
N ALA A 179 5.08 7.63 12.00
CA ALA A 179 4.76 8.33 10.75
C ALA A 179 5.35 9.74 10.70
N SER A 180 5.14 10.54 11.76
CA SER A 180 5.52 11.95 11.78
C SER A 180 7.02 12.18 11.67
N SER A 181 7.85 11.24 12.15
CA SER A 181 9.31 11.30 12.00
C SER A 181 9.80 11.41 10.56
N ARG A 182 8.96 11.01 9.58
CA ARG A 182 9.26 11.04 8.15
C ARG A 182 8.57 12.19 7.42
N ILE A 183 7.67 12.91 8.09
CA ILE A 183 6.95 14.04 7.52
C ILE A 183 7.68 15.32 7.92
N ARG A 184 8.33 15.98 6.96
CA ARG A 184 9.08 17.22 7.16
C ARG A 184 8.13 18.43 7.19
N SER A 185 7.32 18.53 8.23
CA SER A 185 6.44 19.67 8.48
C SER A 185 6.31 19.91 9.99
N ASP A 186 6.41 21.16 10.43
CA ASP A 186 6.40 21.51 11.85
C ASP A 186 5.07 21.16 12.53
N GLU A 187 3.95 21.19 11.82
CA GLU A 187 2.62 20.82 12.35
C GLU A 187 2.53 19.34 12.76
N TRP A 188 3.43 18.50 12.24
CA TRP A 188 3.51 17.06 12.54
C TRP A 188 4.42 16.76 13.74
N ARG A 189 5.13 17.75 14.27
CA ARG A 189 5.97 17.56 15.46
C ARG A 189 5.06 17.28 16.65
N LEU A 190 5.35 16.22 17.40
CA LEU A 190 4.56 15.81 18.56
C LEU A 190 4.35 16.94 19.58
N LEU A 191 5.35 17.80 19.75
CA LEU A 191 5.33 18.99 20.62
C LEU A 191 4.20 19.97 20.26
N ASN A 192 3.78 19.99 19.00
CA ASN A 192 2.73 20.87 18.47
C ASN A 192 1.35 20.20 18.48
N ARG A 193 1.19 19.05 19.16
CA ARG A 193 -0.06 18.26 19.17
C ARG A 193 -0.66 18.12 20.55
N LYS A 194 -1.98 17.96 20.59
CA LYS A 194 -2.70 17.60 21.82
C LYS A 194 -2.58 16.09 22.06
N LEU A 195 -1.94 15.70 23.15
CA LEU A 195 -1.79 14.32 23.61
C LEU A 195 -2.64 14.10 24.86
N SER A 196 -3.47 13.06 24.88
CA SER A 196 -4.26 12.67 26.04
C SER A 196 -4.35 11.16 26.16
N ARG A 197 -4.07 10.61 27.35
CA ARG A 197 -4.16 9.16 27.65
C ARG A 197 -3.41 8.27 26.64
N GLY A 198 -2.27 8.73 26.12
CA GLY A 198 -1.45 8.00 25.13
C GLY A 198 -1.89 8.15 23.67
N PHE A 199 -2.91 8.96 23.38
CA PHE A 199 -3.42 9.21 22.03
C PHE A 199 -3.27 10.67 21.63
N VAL A 200 -2.76 10.89 20.42
CA VAL A 200 -2.61 12.20 19.79
C VAL A 200 -3.91 12.52 19.07
N LYS A 201 -4.47 13.71 19.32
CA LYS A 201 -5.68 14.17 18.65
C LYS A 201 -5.40 14.30 17.15
N THR A 202 -6.10 13.53 16.33
CA THR A 202 -5.94 13.53 14.88
C THR A 202 -7.28 13.54 14.15
N THR A 203 -7.30 14.12 12.95
CA THR A 203 -8.45 14.12 12.03
C THR A 203 -8.38 12.93 11.07
N ARG A 204 -9.47 12.64 10.36
CA ARG A 204 -9.50 11.62 9.29
C ARG A 204 -8.41 11.87 8.23
N GLY A 205 -8.22 13.12 7.80
CA GLY A 205 -7.19 13.48 6.81
C GLY A 205 -5.77 13.24 7.32
N GLU A 206 -5.51 13.52 8.60
CA GLU A 206 -4.22 13.22 9.22
C GLU A 206 -4.00 11.70 9.34
N VAL A 207 -5.03 10.93 9.69
CA VAL A 207 -4.94 9.46 9.71
C VAL A 207 -4.67 8.90 8.32
N LEU A 208 -5.25 9.46 7.26
CA LEU A 208 -4.92 9.10 5.87
C LEU A 208 -3.46 9.37 5.53
N ARG A 209 -2.91 10.51 5.96
CA ARG A 209 -1.50 10.80 5.76
C ARG A 209 -0.58 9.85 6.55
N ILE A 210 -0.96 9.49 7.77
CA ILE A 210 -0.25 8.48 8.57
C ILE A 210 -0.29 7.11 7.86
N LEU A 211 -1.46 6.72 7.34
CA LEU A 211 -1.65 5.51 6.55
C LEU A 211 -0.73 5.48 5.33
N GLU A 212 -0.64 6.57 4.57
CA GLU A 212 0.24 6.69 3.41
C GLU A 212 1.71 6.43 3.78
N GLU A 213 2.20 6.98 4.89
CA GLU A 213 3.59 6.75 5.34
C GLU A 213 3.85 5.31 5.78
N PHE A 214 2.91 4.68 6.48
CA PHE A 214 3.00 3.26 6.84
C PHE A 214 2.96 2.36 5.60
N LEU A 215 2.12 2.69 4.61
CA LEU A 215 2.07 1.98 3.34
C LEU A 215 3.37 2.12 2.55
N ARG A 216 3.90 3.34 2.45
CA ARG A 216 5.18 3.61 1.79
C ARG A 216 6.30 2.79 2.41
N GLU A 217 6.37 2.75 3.75
CA GLU A 217 7.33 1.91 4.47
C GLU A 217 7.18 0.43 4.10
N ARG A 218 5.95 -0.09 4.21
CA ARG A 218 5.65 -1.49 3.95
C ARG A 218 5.91 -1.91 2.51
N ILE A 219 5.65 -1.05 1.53
CA ILE A 219 5.92 -1.33 0.11
C ILE A 219 7.42 -1.27 -0.15
N PHE A 220 8.15 -0.35 0.52
CA PHE A 220 9.59 -0.19 0.38
C PHE A 220 10.41 -1.35 0.99
N GLU A 221 9.90 -2.02 2.02
CA GLU A 221 10.54 -3.19 2.64
C GLU A 221 10.94 -4.26 1.59
N LYS A 222 12.22 -4.62 1.54
CA LYS A 222 12.72 -5.66 0.63
C LYS A 222 12.10 -7.01 0.98
N VAL A 223 11.70 -7.75 -0.05
CA VAL A 223 11.28 -9.15 0.09
C VAL A 223 12.44 -10.05 -0.28
N GLY A 224 12.85 -10.92 0.64
CA GLY A 224 13.92 -11.91 0.45
C GLY A 224 13.48 -13.13 -0.36
N PHE A 225 12.74 -12.93 -1.45
CA PHE A 225 12.21 -14.00 -2.27
C PHE A 225 12.48 -13.71 -3.75
N TYR A 226 13.18 -14.63 -4.40
CA TYR A 226 13.47 -14.60 -5.82
C TYR A 226 12.82 -15.81 -6.48
N ASN A 227 12.28 -15.62 -7.68
CA ASN A 227 11.70 -16.67 -8.49
C ASN A 227 12.18 -16.47 -9.94
N GLU A 228 12.74 -17.51 -10.55
CA GLU A 228 13.30 -17.49 -11.90
C GLU A 228 12.30 -17.02 -12.97
N LEU A 229 11.00 -17.25 -12.74
CA LEU A 229 9.92 -16.77 -13.60
C LEU A 229 9.91 -15.24 -13.76
N LEU A 230 10.51 -14.50 -12.82
CA LEU A 230 10.57 -13.04 -12.83
C LEU A 230 11.71 -12.49 -13.71
N GLU A 231 12.70 -13.30 -14.06
CA GLU A 231 13.93 -12.82 -14.72
C GLU A 231 13.71 -12.14 -16.09
N PRO A 232 12.81 -12.64 -16.97
CA PRO A 232 12.48 -11.92 -18.21
C PRO A 232 11.96 -10.50 -17.94
N TYR A 233 11.13 -10.35 -16.92
CA TYR A 233 10.52 -9.08 -16.53
C TYR A 233 11.51 -8.13 -15.86
N LEU A 234 12.43 -8.66 -15.06
CA LEU A 234 13.50 -7.88 -14.44
C LEU A 234 14.44 -7.29 -15.48
N ARG A 235 14.80 -8.03 -16.53
CA ARG A 235 15.63 -7.52 -17.63
C ARG A 235 14.97 -6.34 -18.34
N GLU A 236 13.67 -6.45 -18.63
CA GLU A 236 12.90 -5.36 -19.23
C GLU A 236 12.87 -4.12 -18.32
N LEU A 237 12.53 -4.29 -17.04
CA LEU A 237 12.45 -3.21 -16.06
C LEU A 237 13.81 -2.52 -15.84
N ARG A 238 14.92 -3.26 -15.82
CA ARG A 238 16.27 -2.69 -15.73
C ARG A 238 16.58 -1.79 -16.92
N SER A 239 16.23 -2.22 -18.13
CA SER A 239 16.45 -1.41 -19.34
C SER A 239 15.67 -0.09 -19.32
N VAL A 240 14.47 -0.08 -18.73
CA VAL A 240 13.66 1.12 -18.57
C VAL A 240 14.22 1.98 -17.45
N ALA A 241 14.57 1.39 -16.31
CA ALA A 241 15.14 2.10 -15.17
C ALA A 241 16.39 2.90 -15.57
N VAL A 242 17.30 2.33 -16.37
CA VAL A 242 18.48 3.04 -16.87
C VAL A 242 18.11 4.24 -17.74
N ARG A 243 17.08 4.11 -18.60
CA ARG A 243 16.60 5.21 -19.46
C ARG A 243 15.97 6.33 -18.64
N GLU A 244 15.03 6.00 -17.76
CA GLU A 244 14.35 6.98 -16.90
C GLU A 244 15.33 7.71 -15.98
N ARG A 245 16.33 6.99 -15.43
CA ARG A 245 17.36 7.60 -14.59
C ARG A 245 18.23 8.61 -15.34
N LYS A 246 18.49 8.40 -16.63
CA LYS A 246 19.22 9.37 -17.47
C LYS A 246 18.39 10.62 -17.69
N VAL A 247 17.10 10.48 -17.98
CA VAL A 247 16.18 11.61 -18.17
C VAL A 247 16.09 12.47 -16.90
N ASP A 248 16.02 11.86 -15.71
CA ASP A 248 16.02 12.60 -14.44
C ASP A 248 17.33 13.37 -14.16
N LEU A 249 18.44 13.01 -14.84
CA LEU A 249 19.77 13.58 -14.67
C LEU A 249 20.19 14.53 -15.80
N GLU A 250 19.34 14.76 -16.80
CA GLU A 250 19.53 15.84 -17.78
C GLU A 250 19.29 17.19 -17.08
N LEU A 251 20.24 17.56 -16.21
CA LEU A 251 20.46 18.93 -15.80
C LEU A 251 20.74 19.70 -17.08
N GLY A 252 19.98 20.77 -17.33
CA GLY A 252 20.23 21.66 -18.47
C GLY A 252 21.65 22.22 -18.44
N GLU A 253 22.02 22.98 -19.47
CA GLU A 253 23.33 23.65 -19.50
C GLU A 253 23.53 24.45 -18.20
N VAL A 254 24.59 24.12 -17.46
CA VAL A 254 24.95 24.82 -16.24
C VAL A 254 25.50 26.17 -16.64
N ASP A 255 24.73 27.24 -16.42
CA ASP A 255 25.25 28.59 -16.54
C ASP A 255 26.26 28.84 -15.42
N LEU A 256 27.55 28.83 -15.79
CA LEU A 256 28.66 29.06 -14.88
C LEU A 256 28.57 30.43 -14.19
N ASN A 257 27.85 31.40 -14.75
CA ASN A 257 27.66 32.71 -14.14
C ASN A 257 26.68 32.69 -12.94
N CYS A 258 25.87 31.63 -12.82
CA CYS A 258 24.91 31.46 -11.73
C CYS A 258 25.48 30.62 -10.57
N LEU A 259 26.74 30.16 -10.67
CA LEU A 259 27.37 29.40 -9.62
C LEU A 259 27.83 30.31 -8.46
N PRO A 260 27.64 29.90 -7.20
CA PRO A 260 28.15 30.64 -6.05
C PRO A 260 29.69 30.67 -6.04
N PRO A 261 30.30 31.68 -5.41
CA PRO A 261 31.76 31.89 -5.45
C PRO A 261 32.56 30.68 -4.95
N CYS A 262 32.06 29.93 -3.97
CA CYS A 262 32.72 28.72 -3.45
C CYS A 262 32.83 27.57 -4.46
N MET A 263 31.89 27.48 -5.41
CA MET A 263 31.93 26.46 -6.47
C MET A 263 32.84 26.87 -7.62
N LEU A 264 32.96 28.19 -7.88
CA LEU A 264 33.86 28.73 -8.90
C LEU A 264 35.33 28.51 -8.52
N GLU A 265 35.69 28.68 -7.24
CA GLU A 265 37.05 28.39 -6.75
C GLU A 265 37.47 26.94 -7.00
N ILE A 266 36.57 25.99 -6.75
CA ILE A 266 36.83 24.56 -7.00
C ILE A 266 37.06 24.28 -8.48
N LEU A 267 36.31 24.93 -9.37
CA LEU A 267 36.45 24.77 -10.81
C LEU A 267 37.75 25.39 -11.36
N THR A 268 38.28 26.43 -10.72
CA THR A 268 39.55 27.04 -11.09
C THR A 268 40.79 26.23 -10.66
N GLU A 269 40.61 25.24 -9.78
CA GLU A 269 41.69 24.36 -9.29
C GLU A 269 41.76 23.00 -10.02
N LEU A 270 40.83 22.74 -10.95
CA LEU A 270 40.79 21.55 -11.82
C LEU A 270 41.50 21.80 -13.16
#